data_AF-A0A7J3ZL85-F1
#
_entry.id   AF-A0A7J3ZL85-F1
#
_cell.length_a   1.000
_cell.length_b   1.000
_cell.length_c   1.000
_cell.angle_alpha   90.00
_cell.angle_beta   90.00
_cell.angle_gamma   90.00
#
_symmetry.space_group_name_H-M   'P 1'
#
loop_
_entity.id
_entity.type
_entity.pdbx_description
1 polymer ?
#
loop_
_entity_poly.entity_id
_entity_poly.type
_entity_poly.pdbx_seq_one_letter_code
_entity_poly.pdbx_strand_id
1 'polypeptide(L)' 'MDKVSRTQEDAPIFRYGYRLTFVRDSEGQVIGVLVEGPRLPKPLYIPKNPAFSIRARLPETVKRFLRKNGFAIRD' A
#
# COMPACT_ATOMS: atom_id res chain seq x y z
N MET A 1 29.83 -0.18 -3.32
CA MET A 1 29.49 1.17 -3.82
C MET A 1 28.53 0.89 -4.93
N ASP A 2 27.25 0.71 -4.61
CA ASP A 2 26.28 0.14 -5.54
C ASP A 2 25.12 1.12 -5.62
N LYS A 3 25.06 1.78 -6.77
CA LYS A 3 23.99 2.69 -7.15
C LYS A 3 22.69 1.89 -7.13
N VAL A 4 21.96 1.98 -6.03
CA VAL A 4 20.55 1.60 -5.98
C VAL A 4 19.86 2.48 -7.01
N SER A 5 19.60 1.91 -8.18
CA SER A 5 18.70 2.47 -9.17
C SER A 5 17.38 2.71 -8.46
N ARG A 6 17.16 3.95 -8.01
CA ARG A 6 15.86 4.43 -7.54
C ARG A 6 14.98 4.53 -8.78
N THR A 7 14.55 3.38 -9.28
CA THR A 7 13.55 3.26 -10.32
C THR A 7 12.29 3.97 -9.80
N GLN A 8 11.51 4.60 -10.68
CA GLN A 8 10.24 5.29 -10.36
C GLN A 8 9.26 4.49 -9.46
N GLU A 9 9.49 3.20 -9.26
CA GLU A 9 8.67 2.24 -8.52
C GLU A 9 8.63 2.45 -6.99
N ASP A 10 9.56 3.21 -6.42
CA ASP A 10 9.55 3.54 -4.98
C ASP A 10 8.83 4.85 -4.64
N ALA A 11 8.33 5.58 -5.65
CA ALA A 11 7.56 6.78 -5.40
C ALA A 11 6.19 6.44 -4.82
N PRO A 12 5.70 7.21 -3.82
CA PRO A 12 4.36 7.03 -3.30
C PRO A 12 3.31 7.33 -4.39
N ILE A 13 2.26 6.53 -4.44
CA ILE A 13 1.13 6.72 -5.36
C ILE A 13 0.06 7.55 -4.65
N PHE A 14 -0.38 8.64 -5.28
CA PHE A 14 -1.47 9.47 -4.77
C PHE A 14 -2.79 9.14 -5.48
N ARG A 15 -3.82 8.83 -4.68
CA ARG A 15 -5.17 8.46 -5.15
C ARG A 15 -6.23 8.99 -4.19
N TYR A 16 -7.13 9.83 -4.68
CA TYR A 16 -8.30 10.32 -3.92
C TYR A 16 -7.95 10.97 -2.57
N GLY A 17 -6.83 11.69 -2.50
CA GLY A 17 -6.32 12.30 -1.27
C GLY A 17 -5.62 11.31 -0.33
N TYR A 18 -5.41 10.06 -0.76
CA TYR A 18 -4.61 9.07 -0.03
C TYR A 18 -3.24 8.94 -0.67
N ARG A 19 -2.22 8.81 0.17
CA ARG A 19 -0.86 8.46 -0.20
C ARG A 19 -0.64 6.98 0.08
N LEU A 20 -0.22 6.24 -0.93
CA LEU A 20 0.06 4.82 -0.88
C LEU A 20 1.56 4.60 -1.06
N THR A 21 2.25 4.19 -0.02
CA THR A 21 3.68 3.88 -0.05
C THR A 21 3.86 2.37 0.04
N PHE A 22 4.30 1.73 -1.04
CA PHE A 22 4.53 0.29 -1.05
C PHE A 22 5.81 -0.05 -0.29
N VAL A 23 5.69 -0.99 0.63
CA VAL A 23 6.81 -1.49 1.44
C VAL A 23 7.33 -2.75 0.77
N ARG A 24 8.64 -2.80 0.58
CA ARG A 24 9.34 -3.91 -0.06
C ARG A 24 10.35 -4.55 0.88
N ASP A 25 10.63 -5.82 0.70
CA ASP A 25 11.73 -6.51 1.36
C ASP A 25 13.08 -6.22 0.68
N SER A 26 14.15 -6.85 1.17
CA SER A 26 15.50 -6.73 0.61
C SER A 26 15.64 -7.28 -0.80
N GLU A 27 14.69 -8.13 -1.25
CA GLU A 27 14.65 -8.69 -2.60
C GLU A 27 13.81 -7.83 -3.56
N GLY A 28 13.22 -6.73 -3.07
CA GLY A 28 12.37 -5.83 -3.84
C GLY A 28 10.92 -6.30 -3.97
N GLN A 29 10.52 -7.38 -3.28
CA GLN A 29 9.14 -7.87 -3.32
C GLN A 29 8.25 -6.98 -2.45
N VAL A 30 7.08 -6.62 -2.95
CA VAL A 30 6.10 -5.83 -2.18
C VAL A 30 5.51 -6.70 -1.07
N ILE A 31 5.86 -6.40 0.18
CA ILE A 31 5.37 -7.08 1.38
C ILE A 31 4.22 -6.35 2.06
N GLY A 32 3.99 -5.08 1.72
CA GLY A 32 2.94 -4.28 2.33
C GLY A 32 2.70 -2.94 1.66
N VAL A 33 1.75 -2.18 2.20
CA VAL A 33 1.50 -0.80 1.82
C VAL A 33 1.18 0.02 3.07
N LEU A 34 1.79 1.20 3.16
CA LEU A 34 1.43 2.22 4.12
C LEU A 34 0.45 3.19 3.48
N VAL A 35 -0.74 3.32 4.07
CA VAL A 35 -1.81 4.18 3.59
C VAL A 35 -1.96 5.37 4.52
N GLU A 36 -1.82 6.58 3.99
CA GLU A 36 -2.02 7.84 4.70
C GLU A 36 -3.15 8.62 4.01
N GLY A 37 -3.98 9.35 4.74
CA GLY A 37 -5.05 10.14 4.14
C GLY A 37 -6.01 10.76 5.15
N PRO A 38 -6.95 11.60 4.67
CA PRO A 38 -7.76 12.50 5.51
C PRO A 38 -8.73 11.80 6.46
N ARG A 39 -9.07 10.53 6.23
CA ARG A 39 -9.98 9.74 7.08
C ARG A 39 -9.25 8.71 7.95
N LEU A 40 -7.92 8.76 7.97
CA LEU A 40 -7.09 7.89 8.79
C LEU A 40 -6.47 8.71 9.92
N PRO A 41 -6.71 8.37 11.20
CA PRO A 41 -6.12 9.09 12.32
C PRO A 41 -4.60 8.90 12.42
N LYS A 42 -4.08 7.84 11.78
CA LYS A 42 -2.66 7.52 11.67
C LYS A 42 -2.41 6.71 10.39
N PRO A 43 -1.17 6.67 9.89
CA PRO A 43 -0.81 5.78 8.78
C PRO A 43 -1.24 4.34 9.07
N LEU A 44 -1.91 3.71 8.09
CA LEU A 44 -2.40 2.34 8.17
C LEU A 44 -1.48 1.43 7.36
N TYR A 45 -0.79 0.53 8.03
CA TYR A 45 -0.03 -0.53 7.36
C TYR A 45 -0.96 -1.70 7.01
N ILE A 46 -0.90 -2.14 5.76
CA ILE A 46 -1.65 -3.29 5.25
C ILE A 46 -0.63 -4.27 4.66
N PRO A 47 -0.47 -5.47 5.22
CA PRO A 47 0.43 -6.48 4.69
C PRO A 47 -0.15 -7.09 3.40
N LYS A 48 0.72 -7.46 2.47
CA LYS A 48 0.35 -8.20 1.26
C LYS A 48 0.32 -9.71 1.58
N ASN A 49 -0.56 -10.10 2.51
CA ASN A 49 -0.74 -11.49 2.89
C ASN A 49 -2.18 -11.94 2.59
N PRO A 50 -2.39 -12.92 1.69
CA PRO A 50 -3.73 -13.40 1.35
C PRO A 50 -4.46 -14.09 2.51
N ALA A 51 -3.73 -14.59 3.52
CA ALA A 51 -4.31 -15.21 4.70
C ALA A 51 -4.96 -14.20 5.66
N PHE A 52 -4.62 -12.91 5.55
CA PHE A 52 -5.11 -11.87 6.45
C PHE A 52 -5.93 -10.84 5.69
N SER A 53 -7.24 -10.89 5.89
CA SER A 53 -8.10 -9.85 5.36
C SER A 53 -8.32 -8.74 6.37
N ILE A 54 -7.94 -7.52 6.00
CA ILE A 54 -8.10 -6.34 6.86
C ILE A 54 -9.42 -5.65 6.56
N ARG A 55 -10.16 -5.33 7.63
CA ARG A 55 -11.27 -4.36 7.59
C ARG A 55 -10.70 -2.96 7.77
N ALA A 56 -10.83 -2.12 6.75
CA ALA A 56 -10.34 -0.76 6.78
C ALA A 56 -11.38 0.19 6.22
N ARG A 57 -11.65 1.29 6.93
CA ARG A 57 -12.53 2.38 6.47
C ARG A 57 -11.81 3.24 5.43
N LEU A 58 -11.57 2.66 4.26
CA LEU A 58 -11.01 3.33 3.09
C LEU A 58 -12.09 3.55 2.02
N PRO A 59 -11.96 4.56 1.16
CA PRO A 59 -12.85 4.71 0.01
C PRO A 59 -12.79 3.47 -0.88
N GLU A 60 -13.92 3.10 -1.47
CA GLU A 60 -14.02 1.88 -2.29
C GLU A 60 -13.03 1.89 -3.46
N THR A 61 -12.71 3.06 -4.02
CA THR A 61 -11.71 3.14 -5.09
C THR A 61 -10.29 2.80 -4.63
N VAL A 62 -9.92 3.19 -3.40
CA VAL A 62 -8.64 2.79 -2.79
C VAL A 62 -8.64 1.29 -2.51
N LYS A 63 -9.73 0.76 -1.97
CA LYS A 63 -9.89 -0.70 -1.74
C LYS A 63 -9.75 -1.49 -3.04
N ARG A 64 -10.44 -1.10 -4.11
CA ARG A 64 -10.33 -1.75 -5.43
C ARG A 64 -8.93 -1.69 -6.00
N PHE A 65 -8.25 -0.56 -5.87
CA PHE A 65 -6.86 -0.43 -6.29
C PHE A 65 -5.95 -1.41 -5.53
N LEU A 66 -6.09 -1.48 -4.20
CA LEU A 66 -5.30 -2.40 -3.37
C LEU A 66 -5.61 -3.87 -3.70
N ARG A 67 -6.88 -4.24 -3.92
CA ARG A 67 -7.27 -5.60 -4.36
C ARG A 67 -6.63 -5.98 -5.71
N LYS A 68 -6.62 -5.07 -6.69
CA LYS A 68 -5.93 -5.29 -7.97
C LYS A 68 -4.42 -5.50 -7.82
N ASN A 69 -3.82 -4.95 -6.76
CA ASN A 69 -2.40 -5.13 -6.43
C ASN A 69 -2.15 -6.33 -5.50
N GLY A 70 -3.15 -7.20 -5.27
CA GLY A 70 -3.02 -8.44 -4.51
C GLY A 70 -3.21 -8.31 -3.00
N PHE A 71 -3.77 -7.19 -2.51
CA PHE A 71 -4.06 -7.01 -1.09
C PHE A 71 -5.47 -7.52 -0.73
N ALA A 72 -5.58 -8.26 0.36
CA ALA A 72 -6.85 -8.77 0.87
C ALA A 72 -7.56 -7.74 1.77
N ILE A 73 -8.39 -6.87 1.19
CA ILE A 73 -9.16 -5.85 1.94
C ILE A 73 -10.66 -6.06 1.81
N ARG A 74 -11.35 -6.04 2.97
CA ARG A 74 -12.82 -6.12 3.11
C ARG A 74 -13.38 -4.83 3.70
N ASP A 75 -14.72 -4.74 3.73
CA ASP A 75 -15.44 -3.61 4.30
C ASP A 75 -15.36 -3.52 5.83
#